data_AF-A0A9E0RAP8-F1
#
_entry.id   AF-A0A9E0RAP8-F1
#
_cell.length_a   1.000
_cell.length_b   1.000
_cell.length_c   1.000
_cell.angle_alpha   90.00
_cell.angle_beta   90.00
_cell.angle_gamma   90.00
#
_symmetry.space_group_name_H-M   'P 1'
#
loop_
_entity.id
_entity.type
_entity.pdbx_description
1 polymer ?
#
loop_
_entity_poly.entity_id
_entity_poly.type
_entity_poly.pdbx_seq_one_letter_code
_entity_poly.pdbx_strand_id
1 'polypeptide(L)' 'SMDGAIIDVLVEPGQTVRQGETLVILEAMKMEHPVKADCDGVVSQVLTNKGDQVKRNQLLAEITTGEASEQESKK' A
#
# COMPACT_ATOMS: atom_id res chain seq x y z
N SER A 1 -15.66 -8.48 12.62
CA SER A 1 -14.47 -7.81 12.07
C SER A 1 -14.03 -8.60 10.86
N MET A 2 -13.81 -7.93 9.72
CA MET A 2 -13.31 -8.61 8.52
C MET A 2 -11.79 -8.43 8.59
N ASP A 3 -11.15 -9.32 9.33
CA ASP A 3 -9.70 -9.32 9.55
C ASP A 3 -9.06 -10.09 8.38
N GLY A 4 -8.10 -9.46 7.72
CA GLY A 4 -7.33 -10.07 6.63
C GLY A 4 -5.86 -10.19 7.00
N ALA A 5 -5.10 -10.89 6.18
CA ALA A 5 -3.65 -11.00 6.32
C ALA A 5 -2.95 -10.56 5.02
N ILE A 6 -1.83 -9.86 5.11
CA ILE A 6 -0.98 -9.63 3.93
C ILE A 6 -0.26 -10.93 3.59
N ILE A 7 -0.46 -11.42 2.38
CA ILE A 7 0.22 -12.63 1.88
C ILE A 7 1.36 -12.30 0.93
N ASP A 8 1.34 -11.11 0.33
CA ASP A 8 2.43 -10.61 -0.50
C ASP A 8 2.50 -9.07 -0.54
N VAL A 9 3.73 -8.57 -0.69
CA VAL A 9 4.05 -7.16 -0.87
C VAL A 9 4.85 -7.06 -2.16
N LEU A 10 4.28 -6.42 -3.18
CA LEU A 10 4.79 -6.42 -4.55
C LEU A 10 5.55 -5.15 -4.91
N VAL A 11 5.66 -4.22 -3.96
CA VAL A 11 6.28 -2.91 -4.17
C VAL A 11 7.26 -2.57 -3.07
N GLU A 12 8.22 -1.71 -3.40
CA GLU A 12 9.20 -1.15 -2.46
C GLU A 12 9.20 0.38 -2.46
N PRO A 13 9.63 1.03 -1.35
CA PRO A 13 9.82 2.48 -1.33
C PRO A 13 10.77 2.94 -2.45
N GLY A 14 10.37 3.99 -3.17
CA GLY A 14 11.07 4.52 -4.34
C GLY A 14 10.62 3.91 -5.67
N GLN A 15 9.82 2.85 -5.67
CA GLN A 15 9.28 2.26 -6.89
C GLN A 15 8.22 3.17 -7.54
N THR A 16 8.31 3.35 -8.85
CA THR A 16 7.25 3.98 -9.64
C THR A 16 6.13 2.98 -9.90
N VAL A 17 4.88 3.38 -9.67
CA VAL A 17 3.68 2.57 -9.89
C VAL A 17 2.68 3.31 -10.76
N ARG A 18 1.86 2.56 -11.50
CA ARG A 18 0.75 3.11 -12.28
C ARG A 18 -0.60 2.84 -11.63
N GLN A 19 -1.58 3.68 -11.93
CA GLN A 19 -2.97 3.45 -11.53
C GLN A 19 -3.40 2.02 -11.95
N GLY A 20 -3.96 1.28 -11.00
CA GLY A 20 -4.39 -0.10 -11.19
C GLY A 20 -3.30 -1.16 -11.00
N GLU A 21 -2.03 -0.76 -10.83
CA GLU A 21 -0.94 -1.68 -10.49
C GLU A 21 -1.13 -2.24 -9.08
N THR A 22 -0.84 -3.53 -8.89
CA THR A 22 -1.06 -4.19 -7.59
C THR A 22 0.10 -3.90 -6.65
N LEU A 23 -0.21 -3.38 -5.47
CA LEU A 23 0.77 -3.00 -4.45
C LEU A 23 1.01 -4.14 -3.46
N VAL A 24 -0.08 -4.70 -2.95
CA VAL A 24 -0.07 -5.80 -1.98
C VAL A 24 -1.21 -6.76 -2.26
N ILE A 25 -1.08 -8.00 -1.80
CA ILE A 25 -2.14 -9.01 -1.85
C ILE A 25 -2.55 -9.34 -0.42
N LEU A 26 -3.84 -9.18 -0.13
CA LEU A 26 -4.43 -9.58 1.15
C LEU A 26 -5.23 -10.87 0.98
N GLU A 27 -5.22 -11.74 1.99
CA GLU A 27 -6.15 -12.86 2.11
C GLU A 27 -7.24 -12.52 3.13
N ALA A 28 -8.50 -12.68 2.73
CA ALA A 28 -9.63 -12.62 3.63
C ALA A 28 -10.71 -13.60 3.16
N MET A 29 -11.31 -14.33 4.11
CA MET A 29 -12.34 -15.35 3.82
C MET A 29 -11.88 -16.40 2.78
N LYS A 30 -10.61 -16.83 2.85
CA LYS A 30 -9.97 -17.78 1.92
C LYS A 30 -9.92 -17.29 0.46
N MET A 31 -10.04 -15.98 0.24
CA MET A 31 -9.89 -15.38 -1.07
C MET A 31 -8.81 -14.31 -1.03
N GLU A 32 -8.05 -14.23 -2.12
CA GLU A 32 -7.05 -13.19 -2.35
C GLU A 32 -7.74 -11.93 -2.89
N HIS A 33 -7.38 -10.78 -2.34
CA HIS A 33 -7.85 -9.48 -2.81
C HIS A 33 -6.63 -8.59 -3.09
N PRO A 34 -6.33 -8.30 -4.37
CA PRO A 34 -5.25 -7.39 -4.71
C PRO A 34 -5.64 -5.95 -4.33
N VAL A 35 -4.77 -5.27 -3.59
CA VAL A 35 -4.87 -3.82 -3.36
C VAL A 35 -4.11 -3.12 -4.46
N LYS A 36 -4.79 -2.25 -5.19
CA LYS A 36 -4.23 -1.58 -6.36
C LYS A 36 -3.96 -0.11 -6.07
N ALA A 37 -2.96 0.45 -6.75
CA ALA A 37 -2.71 1.88 -6.78
C ALA A 37 -3.93 2.60 -7.34
N ASP A 38 -4.33 3.68 -6.68
CA ASP A 38 -5.43 4.56 -7.10
C ASP A 38 -4.97 5.62 -8.10
N CYS A 39 -3.66 5.88 -8.17
CA CYS A 39 -3.03 6.88 -9.03
C CYS A 39 -1.65 6.44 -9.54
N ASP A 40 -1.12 7.18 -10.52
CA ASP A 40 0.28 7.08 -10.92
C ASP A 40 1.16 7.83 -9.91
N GLY A 41 2.32 7.29 -9.55
CA GLY A 41 3.23 7.97 -8.63
C GLY A 41 4.42 7.12 -8.20
N VAL A 42 5.06 7.56 -7.12
CA VAL A 42 6.18 6.84 -6.50
C VAL A 42 5.76 6.39 -5.10
N VAL A 43 5.99 5.12 -4.78
CA VAL A 43 5.75 4.58 -3.44
C VAL A 43 6.70 5.29 -2.47
N SER A 44 6.18 6.13 -1.57
CA SER A 44 7.00 6.82 -0.59
C SER A 44 7.34 5.89 0.58
N GLN A 45 6.35 5.10 1.02
CA GLN A 45 6.47 4.19 2.14
C GLN A 45 5.61 2.93 1.95
N VAL A 46 6.12 1.81 2.46
CA VAL A 46 5.37 0.57 2.63
C VAL A 46 5.28 0.30 4.13
N LEU A 47 4.06 0.28 4.65
CA LEU A 47 3.76 0.25 6.09
C LEU A 47 3.30 -1.14 6.55
N THR A 48 3.46 -2.15 5.70
CA THR A 48 3.04 -3.52 5.98
C THR A 48 4.03 -4.53 5.42
N ASN A 49 4.06 -5.69 6.04
CA ASN A 49 4.89 -6.83 5.67
C ASN A 49 4.03 -8.06 5.44
N LYS A 50 4.58 -9.02 4.70
CA LYS A 50 3.99 -10.35 4.58
C LYS A 50 3.79 -10.98 5.96
N GLY A 51 2.58 -11.47 6.20
CA GLY A 51 2.13 -12.07 7.46
C GLY A 51 1.39 -11.10 8.39
N ASP A 52 1.45 -9.79 8.13
CA ASP A 52 0.76 -8.80 8.96
C ASP A 52 -0.75 -8.99 8.92
N GLN A 53 -1.39 -8.90 10.10
CA GLN A 53 -2.84 -8.81 10.19
C GLN A 53 -3.28 -7.37 9.89
N VAL A 54 -4.29 -7.24 9.03
CA VAL A 54 -4.79 -5.94 8.59
C VAL A 54 -6.27 -5.77 8.95
N LYS A 55 -6.61 -4.57 9.39
CA LYS A 55 -7.98 -4.14 9.64
C LYS A 55 -8.51 -3.34 8.47
N ARG A 56 -9.84 -3.22 8.41
CA ARG A 56 -10.50 -2.32 7.48
C ARG A 56 -9.99 -0.89 7.66
N ASN A 57 -9.69 -0.21 6.55
CA ASN A 57 -9.16 1.15 6.48
C ASN A 57 -7.76 1.33 7.10
N GLN A 58 -7.01 0.25 7.35
CA GLN A 58 -5.61 0.37 7.72
C GLN A 58 -4.79 0.88 6.53
N LEU A 59 -3.91 1.84 6.78
CA LEU A 59 -2.96 2.34 5.79
C LEU A 59 -1.89 1.27 5.53
N LEU A 60 -1.66 0.93 4.25
CA LEU A 60 -0.75 -0.15 3.84
C LEU A 60 0.49 0.36 3.11
N ALA A 61 0.31 1.35 2.25
CA ALA A 61 1.37 2.02 1.51
C ALA A 61 0.95 3.46 1.21
N GLU A 62 1.93 4.33 0.98
CA GLU A 62 1.74 5.73 0.61
C GLU A 62 2.36 5.95 -0.78
N ILE A 63 1.63 6.68 -1.64
CA ILE A 63 2.07 7.04 -2.99
C ILE A 63 2.14 8.56 -3.05
N THR A 64 3.31 9.08 -3.42
CA THR A 64 3.47 10.49 -3.76
C THR A 64 3.22 10.67 -5.24
N THR A 65 2.17 11.41 -5.58
CA THR A 65 1.93 11.90 -6.94
C THR A 65 2.77 13.16 -7.17
N GLY A 66 3.11 13.43 -8.44
CA GLY A 66 3.91 14.59 -8.83
C GLY A 66 3.17 15.93 -8.69
N GLU A 67 2.62 16.23 -7.52
CA GLU A 67 2.29 17.57 -7.05
C GLU A 67 2.91 17.71 -5.66
N ALA A 68 4.15 18.20 -5.62
CA ALA A 68 4.83 18.49 -4.37
C ALA A 68 4.00 19.50 -3.56
N SER A 69 3.51 19.07 -2.40
CA SER A 69 3.26 19.98 -1.29
C SER A 69 4.20 19.62 -0.14
N GLU A 70 5.03 20.61 0.18
CA GLU A 70 5.96 20.79 1.29
C GLU A 70 6.16 19.63 2.29
N GLN A 71 7.42 19.21 2.41
CA GLN A 71 7.94 18.50 3.58
C GLN A 71 7.77 19.39 4.83
N GLU A 72 6.82 19.06 5.72
CA GLU A 72 6.79 19.66 7.05
C GLU A 72 7.86 18.99 7.93
N SER A 73 9.06 19.57 7.91
CA SER A 73 10.14 19.30 8.85
C SER A 73 9.68 19.62 10.27
N LYS A 74 9.26 18.59 11.03
CA LYS A 74 8.88 18.77 12.43
C LYS A 74 10.11 18.69 13.33
N LYS A 75 10.56 19.90 13.68
CA LYS A 75 11.40 20.36 14.80
C LYS A 75 11.65 19.38 15.95
#